data_AF-K0SHF3-F1
#
_entry.id   AF-K0SHF3-F1
#
_cell.length_a   1.000
_cell.length_b   1.000
_cell.length_c   1.000
_cell.angle_alpha   90.00
_cell.angle_beta   90.00
_cell.angle_gamma   90.00
#
_symmetry.space_group_name_H-M   'P 1'
#
loop_
_entity.id
_entity.type
_entity.pdbx_description
1 polymer ?
#
loop_
_entity_poly.entity_id
_entity_poly.type
_entity_poly.pdbx_seq_one_letter_code
_entity_poly.pdbx_strand_id
1 'polypeptide(L)'
;MQFSFIAPPLLPQWFSLSATRRISRDTSSLRGTEATDSQWDLPPWIDRRKQRRARRDFLQSCFSTLVLGPATSCSAACLSGDLRTECIGVYKLPIDAPESDFVSTPAQLSLYAPDLKWVPPVIYPTSYNEAIQSLRKNRNKLDEAKTYATEGNKAGLNILEIVPNMTAAVTVIRQQYTDASNAERNKAMKRYMKGRRRASAGLSMDSNPSTNPLSTRFEMANLKIDNVFEDLVGVLGECDILIGQALRGDLGVIASAQITILQQLTLCANEYDSLIRVIPEKFSAK
;
A
#
# COMPACT_ATOMS: atom_id res chain seq x y z
N MET A 1 -29.89 -2.94 37.42
CA MET A 1 -28.94 -1.81 37.36
C MET A 1 -29.41 -0.88 36.25
N GLN A 2 -29.96 0.28 36.60
CA GLN A 2 -30.37 1.32 35.66
C GLN A 2 -29.25 2.34 35.57
N PHE A 3 -28.82 2.71 34.36
CA PHE A 3 -27.88 3.80 34.14
C PHE A 3 -28.59 4.94 33.40
N SER A 4 -28.62 6.10 34.04
CA SER A 4 -29.08 7.37 33.49
C SER A 4 -27.89 8.10 32.87
N PHE A 5 -28.02 8.56 31.63
CA PHE A 5 -26.98 9.31 30.93
C PHE A 5 -27.27 10.82 30.96
N ILE A 6 -26.24 11.59 31.33
CA ILE A 6 -26.16 13.04 31.24
C ILE A 6 -25.38 13.36 29.96
N ALA A 7 -25.92 14.24 29.11
CA ALA A 7 -25.32 14.63 27.84
C ALA A 7 -24.18 15.67 28.02
N PRO A 8 -23.04 15.54 27.29
CA PRO A 8 -22.01 16.58 27.25
C PRO A 8 -22.22 17.58 26.08
N PRO A 9 -21.59 18.78 26.15
CA PRO A 9 -21.87 19.90 25.25
C PRO A 9 -21.11 19.81 23.92
N LEU A 10 -21.70 20.46 22.91
CA LEU A 10 -21.24 20.53 21.52
C LEU A 10 -19.97 21.38 21.37
N LEU A 11 -18.98 20.86 20.65
CA LEU A 11 -17.80 21.59 20.15
C LEU A 11 -17.71 21.51 18.62
N PRO A 12 -17.00 22.44 17.96
CA PRO A 12 -17.35 22.92 16.62
C PRO A 12 -16.76 22.08 15.47
N GLN A 13 -17.51 22.06 14.37
CA GLN A 13 -17.20 21.40 13.11
C GLN A 13 -15.94 21.99 12.44
N TRP A 14 -14.99 21.12 12.11
CA TRP A 14 -13.88 21.44 11.22
C TRP A 14 -14.21 21.09 9.76
N PHE A 15 -13.85 22.00 8.86
CA PHE A 15 -14.14 22.01 7.42
C PHE A 15 -13.53 20.81 6.67
N SER A 16 -14.35 20.13 5.86
CA SER A 16 -13.90 19.22 4.80
C SER A 16 -13.91 19.95 3.45
N LEU A 17 -12.74 20.37 2.97
CA LEU A 17 -12.55 20.94 1.64
C LEU A 17 -12.15 19.85 0.64
N SER A 18 -13.16 19.32 -0.05
CA SER A 18 -12.98 18.39 -1.18
C SER A 18 -12.96 19.19 -2.49
N ALA A 19 -11.77 19.57 -2.96
CA ALA A 19 -11.61 20.22 -4.27
C ALA A 19 -11.56 19.17 -5.40
N THR A 20 -12.71 18.91 -6.03
CA THR A 20 -12.81 18.01 -7.20
C THR A 20 -12.42 18.76 -8.47
N ARG A 21 -11.17 18.60 -8.95
CA ARG A 21 -10.79 19.03 -10.32
C ARG A 21 -11.35 18.05 -11.35
N ARG A 22 -12.39 18.46 -12.08
CA ARG A 22 -12.79 17.84 -13.36
C ARG A 22 -11.77 18.23 -14.43
N ILE A 23 -11.03 17.26 -14.93
CA ILE A 23 -10.32 17.38 -16.21
C ILE A 23 -11.30 16.94 -17.29
N SER A 24 -11.87 17.92 -18.00
CA SER A 24 -12.61 17.68 -19.24
C SER A 24 -11.59 17.35 -20.34
N ARG A 25 -11.68 16.18 -20.96
CA ARG A 25 -10.93 15.85 -22.17
C ARG A 25 -11.88 15.98 -23.35
N ASP A 26 -11.70 17.06 -24.11
CA ASP A 26 -12.28 17.22 -25.42
C ASP A 26 -11.67 16.20 -26.38
N THR A 27 -12.51 15.30 -26.89
CA THR A 27 -12.19 14.43 -28.02
C THR A 27 -12.75 15.06 -29.28
N SER A 28 -11.92 15.80 -30.01
CA SER A 28 -12.23 16.23 -31.36
C SER A 28 -11.16 15.77 -32.36
N SER A 29 -11.59 14.84 -33.21
CA SER A 29 -11.27 14.77 -34.65
C SER A 29 -9.80 14.82 -35.09
N LEU A 30 -9.22 13.64 -35.32
CA LEU A 30 -8.27 13.43 -36.41
C LEU A 30 -8.66 12.15 -37.18
N ARG A 31 -9.26 12.34 -38.36
CA ARG A 31 -9.28 11.35 -39.44
C ARG A 31 -7.92 11.36 -40.13
N GLY A 32 -7.33 10.20 -40.35
CA GLY A 32 -6.22 10.07 -41.27
C GLY A 32 -5.40 8.81 -41.08
N THR A 33 -5.46 7.97 -42.12
CA THR A 33 -4.53 6.88 -42.50
C THR A 33 -4.66 5.56 -41.75
N GLU A 34 -4.97 4.54 -42.56
CA GLU A 34 -5.00 3.11 -42.27
C GLU A 34 -3.66 2.66 -41.66
N ALA A 35 -3.65 2.49 -40.34
CA ALA A 35 -2.61 1.80 -39.62
C ALA A 35 -3.14 0.42 -39.28
N THR A 36 -2.42 -0.59 -39.76
CA THR A 36 -2.56 -2.01 -39.42
C THR A 36 -2.99 -2.23 -37.96
N ASP A 37 -4.04 -3.03 -37.78
CA ASP A 37 -4.54 -3.57 -36.51
C ASP A 37 -3.40 -4.24 -35.73
N SER A 38 -2.65 -3.42 -35.00
CA SER A 38 -1.89 -3.85 -33.84
C SER A 38 -2.84 -3.64 -32.68
N GLN A 39 -3.65 -4.66 -32.44
CA GLN A 39 -4.43 -4.82 -31.22
C GLN A 39 -3.44 -4.78 -30.06
N TRP A 40 -3.23 -3.59 -29.49
CA TRP A 40 -2.52 -3.42 -28.24
C TRP A 40 -3.37 -4.07 -27.17
N ASP A 41 -3.15 -5.35 -26.93
CA ASP A 41 -3.66 -6.05 -25.76
C ASP A 41 -3.25 -5.22 -24.55
N LEU A 42 -4.22 -4.47 -24.02
CA LEU A 42 -4.03 -3.68 -22.83
C LEU A 42 -3.55 -4.65 -21.75
N PRO A 43 -2.42 -4.36 -21.10
CA PRO A 43 -1.87 -5.30 -20.15
C PRO A 43 -2.90 -5.58 -19.04
N PRO A 44 -3.02 -6.84 -18.59
CA PRO A 44 -4.15 -7.34 -17.79
C PRO A 44 -4.39 -6.63 -16.44
N TRP A 45 -3.53 -5.69 -16.04
CA TRP A 45 -3.74 -4.85 -14.86
C TRP A 45 -4.76 -3.71 -15.08
N ILE A 46 -5.05 -3.31 -16.32
CA ILE A 46 -6.05 -2.27 -16.62
C ILE A 46 -7.47 -2.76 -16.29
N ASP A 47 -7.74 -4.05 -16.50
CA ASP A 47 -9.05 -4.65 -16.21
C ASP A 47 -9.31 -4.80 -14.70
N ARG A 48 -8.26 -5.14 -13.93
CA ARG A 48 -8.34 -5.22 -12.46
C ARG A 48 -8.78 -3.89 -11.83
N ARG A 49 -8.33 -2.75 -12.37
CA ARG A 49 -8.76 -1.42 -11.87
C ARG A 49 -10.25 -1.16 -12.10
N LYS A 50 -10.83 -1.63 -13.21
CA LYS A 50 -12.28 -1.52 -13.45
C LYS A 50 -13.06 -2.41 -12.48
N GLN A 51 -12.59 -3.63 -12.25
CA GLN A 51 -13.20 -4.55 -11.31
C GLN A 51 -13.16 -4.03 -9.87
N ARG A 52 -12.07 -3.36 -9.46
CA ARG A 52 -11.98 -2.69 -8.15
C ARG A 52 -12.97 -1.54 -8.02
N ARG A 53 -13.13 -0.69 -9.04
CA ARG A 53 -14.15 0.39 -9.03
C ARG A 53 -15.57 -0.17 -8.91
N ALA A 54 -15.90 -1.17 -9.73
CA ALA A 54 -17.22 -1.81 -9.68
C ALA A 54 -17.53 -2.41 -8.30
N ARG A 55 -16.53 -2.98 -7.61
CA ARG A 55 -16.68 -3.48 -6.23
C ARG A 55 -16.83 -2.37 -5.20
N ARG A 56 -16.08 -1.28 -5.33
CA ARG A 56 -16.22 -0.11 -4.46
C ARG A 56 -17.62 0.48 -4.59
N ASP A 57 -18.12 0.60 -5.81
CA ASP A 57 -19.45 1.13 -6.10
C ASP A 57 -20.54 0.18 -5.56
N PHE A 58 -20.34 -1.14 -5.65
CA PHE A 58 -21.23 -2.12 -5.04
C PHE A 58 -21.27 -2.01 -3.50
N LEU A 59 -20.11 -1.90 -2.85
CA LEU A 59 -20.03 -1.70 -1.40
C LEU A 59 -20.65 -0.35 -1.01
N GLN A 60 -20.45 0.74 -1.75
CA GLN A 60 -21.14 2.00 -1.45
C GLN A 60 -22.67 1.87 -1.61
N SER A 61 -23.13 1.10 -2.60
CA SER A 61 -24.56 0.87 -2.83
C SER A 61 -25.23 0.08 -1.71
N CYS A 62 -24.57 -0.93 -1.13
CA CYS A 62 -25.16 -1.75 -0.07
C CYS A 62 -25.30 -1.04 1.28
N PHE A 63 -24.56 0.05 1.50
CA PHE A 63 -24.46 0.71 2.80
C PHE A 63 -25.33 1.96 2.91
N SER A 64 -25.93 2.42 1.81
CA SER A 64 -26.72 3.65 1.77
C SER A 64 -28.09 3.52 2.48
N THR A 65 -28.49 2.32 2.89
CA THR A 65 -29.83 2.03 3.45
C THR A 65 -29.84 1.57 4.92
N LEU A 66 -28.69 1.53 5.61
CA LEU A 66 -28.64 1.17 7.03
C LEU A 66 -28.85 2.40 7.91
N VAL A 67 -29.93 2.36 8.70
CA VAL A 67 -30.30 3.36 9.71
C VAL A 67 -29.16 3.51 10.72
N LEU A 68 -28.51 4.68 10.70
CA LEU A 68 -27.45 5.07 11.63
C LEU A 68 -27.99 5.09 13.06
N GLY A 69 -27.70 4.04 13.83
CA GLY A 69 -27.69 4.15 15.29
C GLY A 69 -26.66 5.18 15.74
N PRO A 70 -26.71 5.68 16.99
CA PRO A 70 -25.71 6.60 17.52
C PRO A 70 -24.33 5.94 17.43
N ALA A 71 -23.50 6.40 16.49
CA ALA A 71 -22.14 5.93 16.34
C ALA A 71 -21.41 6.22 17.65
N THR A 72 -20.92 5.18 18.33
CA THR A 72 -19.96 5.37 19.41
C THR A 72 -18.74 6.04 18.81
N SER A 73 -18.49 7.28 19.20
CA SER A 73 -17.37 8.07 18.68
C SER A 73 -16.06 7.40 19.07
N CYS A 74 -15.48 6.59 18.19
CA CYS A 74 -14.11 6.13 18.31
C CYS A 74 -13.19 7.31 17.98
N SER A 75 -12.89 8.13 18.99
CA SER A 75 -11.89 9.20 18.91
C SER A 75 -10.49 8.62 19.17
N ALA A 76 -10.16 7.52 18.51
CA ALA A 76 -8.83 6.93 18.59
C ALA A 76 -8.06 7.30 17.32
N ALA A 77 -7.06 8.16 17.46
CA ALA A 77 -6.01 8.26 16.46
C ALA A 77 -5.01 7.12 16.72
N CYS A 78 -4.48 6.51 15.66
CA CYS A 78 -3.59 5.35 15.79
C CYS A 78 -2.35 5.50 14.90
N LEU A 79 -1.21 5.11 15.46
CA LEU A 79 0.06 5.08 14.74
C LEU A 79 0.23 3.74 14.01
N SER A 80 1.05 3.75 12.96
CA SER A 80 1.45 2.51 12.29
C SER A 80 2.18 1.58 13.26
N GLY A 81 1.73 0.33 13.35
CA GLY A 81 2.24 -0.66 14.31
C GLY A 81 1.50 -0.72 15.65
N ASP A 82 0.50 0.15 15.88
CA ASP A 82 -0.36 0.04 17.05
C ASP A 82 -1.26 -1.19 16.93
N LEU A 83 -1.08 -2.17 17.82
CA LEU A 83 -1.82 -3.44 17.84
C LEU A 83 -3.04 -3.39 18.79
N ARG A 84 -3.51 -2.21 19.18
CA ARG A 84 -4.76 -2.10 19.96
C ARG A 84 -5.96 -2.38 19.07
N THR A 85 -6.98 -3.04 19.63
CA THR A 85 -8.21 -3.38 18.89
C THR A 85 -9.00 -2.17 18.43
N GLU A 86 -8.86 -1.04 19.12
CA GLU A 86 -9.48 0.24 18.73
C GLU A 86 -8.87 0.84 17.46
N CYS A 87 -7.68 0.40 17.05
CA CYS A 87 -7.00 0.86 15.84
C CYS A 87 -7.40 0.08 14.57
N ILE A 88 -8.26 -0.93 14.72
CA ILE A 88 -8.76 -1.72 13.61
C ILE A 88 -9.76 -0.87 12.81
N GLY A 89 -9.46 -0.68 11.52
CA GLY A 89 -10.27 0.14 10.62
C GLY A 89 -10.20 1.65 10.88
N VAL A 90 -9.15 2.11 11.54
CA VAL A 90 -8.81 3.54 11.69
C VAL A 90 -7.70 3.89 10.72
N TYR A 91 -7.78 5.07 10.10
CA TYR A 91 -6.72 5.59 9.25
C TYR A 91 -5.42 5.76 10.04
N LYS A 92 -4.31 5.24 9.52
CA LYS A 92 -2.98 5.36 10.13
C LYS A 92 -2.08 6.25 9.31
N LEU A 93 -1.25 7.01 10.02
CA LEU A 93 -0.14 7.74 9.39
C LEU A 93 0.85 6.73 8.79
N PRO A 94 1.21 6.84 7.49
CA PRO A 94 2.23 5.99 6.87
C PRO A 94 3.58 6.09 7.61
N ILE A 95 4.35 5.02 7.60
CA ILE A 95 5.67 4.97 8.29
C ILE A 95 6.63 5.99 7.69
N ASP A 96 6.59 6.19 6.37
CA ASP A 96 7.50 7.06 5.64
C ASP A 96 6.97 8.51 5.51
N ALA A 97 5.95 8.88 6.29
CA ALA A 97 5.41 10.24 6.26
C ALA A 97 6.43 11.23 6.88
N PRO A 98 6.57 12.47 6.36
CA PRO A 98 7.50 13.45 6.92
C PRO A 98 7.14 13.83 8.37
N GLU A 99 5.89 13.62 8.78
CA GLU A 99 5.45 13.83 10.15
C GLU A 99 5.97 12.75 11.12
N SER A 100 6.51 11.63 10.62
CA SER A 100 7.04 10.52 11.43
C SER A 100 8.19 10.95 12.36
N ASP A 101 8.96 11.96 11.97
CA ASP A 101 10.07 12.51 12.79
C ASP A 101 9.57 13.07 14.13
N PHE A 102 8.38 13.67 14.16
CA PHE A 102 7.76 14.22 15.38
C PHE A 102 7.24 13.13 16.32
N VAL A 103 7.16 11.89 15.85
CA VAL A 103 6.61 10.73 16.58
C VAL A 103 7.70 9.75 17.00
N SER A 104 8.96 10.03 16.66
CA SER A 104 10.10 9.12 16.86
C SER A 104 10.37 8.78 18.34
N THR A 105 10.17 9.75 19.24
CA THR A 105 10.37 9.57 20.69
C THR A 105 9.07 9.73 21.48
N PRO A 106 8.90 8.99 22.59
CA PRO A 106 7.70 9.13 23.43
C PRO A 106 7.55 10.54 24.01
N ALA A 107 8.67 11.21 24.30
CA ALA A 107 8.67 12.58 24.80
C ALA A 107 8.11 13.57 23.76
N GLN A 108 8.58 13.50 22.51
CA GLN A 108 8.06 14.36 21.44
C GLN A 108 6.59 14.07 21.13
N LEU A 109 6.21 12.80 21.06
CA LEU A 109 4.81 12.44 20.83
C LEU A 109 3.90 13.03 21.91
N SER A 110 4.29 12.95 23.19
CA SER A 110 3.49 13.50 24.29
C SER A 110 3.31 15.02 24.22
N LEU A 111 4.24 15.74 23.57
CA LEU A 111 4.16 17.20 23.37
C LEU A 111 3.15 17.57 22.28
N TYR A 112 3.10 16.80 21.18
CA TYR A 112 2.24 17.11 20.03
C TYR A 112 0.85 16.46 20.11
N ALA A 113 0.76 15.26 20.67
CA ALA A 113 -0.47 14.48 20.75
C ALA A 113 -0.46 13.59 22.02
N PRO A 114 -0.80 14.15 23.19
CA PRO A 114 -0.73 13.42 24.47
C PRO A 114 -1.70 12.23 24.56
N ASP A 115 -2.77 12.23 23.76
CA ASP A 115 -3.76 11.15 23.72
C ASP A 115 -3.27 9.93 22.91
N LEU A 116 -2.20 10.09 22.13
CA LEU A 116 -1.63 8.99 21.34
C LEU A 116 -0.68 8.14 22.18
N LYS A 117 -0.88 6.82 22.11
CA LYS A 117 0.07 5.86 22.67
C LYS A 117 1.28 5.75 21.75
N TRP A 118 2.47 5.94 22.30
CA TRP A 118 3.70 5.70 21.56
C TRP A 118 3.86 4.22 21.21
N VAL A 119 4.29 3.96 19.98
CA VAL A 119 4.56 2.62 19.45
C VAL A 119 6.03 2.56 19.04
N PRO A 120 6.75 1.49 19.38
CA PRO A 120 8.13 1.34 18.96
C PRO A 120 8.22 1.28 17.42
N PRO A 121 9.23 1.93 16.81
CA PRO A 121 9.45 1.87 15.38
C PRO A 121 9.61 0.44 14.87
N VAL A 122 9.13 0.20 13.66
CA VAL A 122 9.26 -1.08 12.96
C VAL A 122 10.73 -1.29 12.60
N ILE A 123 11.26 -2.46 12.92
CA ILE A 123 12.65 -2.80 12.59
C ILE A 123 12.72 -3.15 11.11
N TYR A 124 13.45 -2.37 10.32
CA TYR A 124 13.68 -2.65 8.91
C TYR A 124 14.64 -3.83 8.76
N PRO A 125 14.36 -4.78 7.85
CA PRO A 125 15.28 -5.86 7.55
C PRO A 125 16.59 -5.28 6.99
N THR A 126 17.72 -5.84 7.40
CA THR A 126 19.03 -5.30 7.01
C THR A 126 19.47 -5.80 5.63
N SER A 127 18.94 -6.95 5.20
CA SER A 127 19.31 -7.63 3.97
C SER A 127 18.11 -7.99 3.10
N TYR A 128 18.37 -8.22 1.80
CA TYR A 128 17.36 -8.69 0.84
C TYR A 128 16.68 -9.98 1.31
N ASN A 129 17.50 -10.91 1.80
CA ASN A 129 17.06 -12.24 2.20
C ASN A 129 16.17 -12.16 3.45
N GLU A 130 16.53 -11.32 4.42
CA GLU A 130 15.68 -11.02 5.58
C GLU A 130 14.34 -10.40 5.15
N ALA A 131 14.36 -9.47 4.19
CA ALA A 131 13.14 -8.86 3.66
C ALA A 131 12.21 -9.90 3.01
N ILE A 132 12.74 -10.80 2.19
CA ILE A 132 11.95 -11.90 1.60
C ILE A 132 11.41 -12.85 2.68
N GLN A 133 12.22 -13.22 3.67
CA GLN A 133 11.77 -14.07 4.77
C GLN A 133 10.66 -13.40 5.58
N SER A 134 10.78 -12.10 5.84
CA SER A 134 9.73 -11.28 6.48
C SER A 134 8.44 -11.31 5.66
N LEU A 135 8.51 -11.10 4.34
CA LEU A 135 7.34 -11.17 3.46
C LEU A 135 6.65 -12.54 3.50
N ARG A 136 7.42 -13.64 3.50
CA ARG A 136 6.87 -15.00 3.60
C ARG A 136 6.22 -15.26 4.97
N LYS A 137 6.86 -14.80 6.05
CA LYS A 137 6.30 -14.91 7.41
C LYS A 137 4.96 -14.16 7.50
N ASN A 138 4.89 -12.95 6.98
CA ASN A 138 3.67 -12.15 6.96
C ASN A 138 2.58 -12.77 6.08
N ARG A 139 2.94 -13.45 4.99
CA ARG A 139 1.98 -14.21 4.18
C ARG A 139 1.31 -15.34 4.97
N ASN A 140 2.06 -16.06 5.81
CA ASN A 140 1.51 -17.09 6.69
C ASN A 140 0.57 -16.49 7.74
N LYS A 141 0.92 -15.32 8.31
CA LYS A 141 0.03 -14.60 9.24
C LYS A 141 -1.28 -14.17 8.61
N LEU A 142 -1.30 -13.93 7.30
CA LEU A 142 -2.53 -13.63 6.57
C LEU A 142 -3.44 -14.86 6.48
N ASP A 143 -2.88 -16.07 6.37
CA ASP A 143 -3.65 -17.32 6.45
C ASP A 143 -4.19 -17.54 7.87
N GLU A 144 -3.39 -17.23 8.89
CA GLU A 144 -3.86 -17.23 10.30
C GLU A 144 -5.00 -16.23 10.51
N ALA A 145 -4.92 -15.03 9.91
CA ALA A 145 -5.98 -14.03 9.97
C ALA A 145 -7.29 -14.55 9.36
N LYS A 146 -7.20 -15.35 8.28
CA LYS A 146 -8.36 -16.02 7.68
C LYS A 146 -8.99 -17.02 8.66
N THR A 147 -8.18 -17.84 9.31
CA THR A 147 -8.66 -18.77 10.35
C THR A 147 -9.34 -18.00 11.49
N TYR A 148 -8.73 -16.94 12.01
CA TYR A 148 -9.35 -16.11 13.05
C TYR A 148 -10.64 -15.44 12.59
N ALA A 149 -10.75 -15.02 11.33
CA ALA A 149 -11.99 -14.48 10.79
C ALA A 149 -13.10 -15.54 10.71
N THR A 150 -12.77 -16.82 10.44
CA THR A 150 -13.75 -17.91 10.49
C THR A 150 -14.26 -18.20 11.90
N GLU A 151 -13.45 -17.94 12.91
CA GLU A 151 -13.82 -18.13 14.32
C GLU A 151 -14.54 -16.93 14.94
N GLY A 152 -14.64 -15.81 14.22
CA GLY A 152 -15.14 -14.54 14.77
C GLY A 152 -14.16 -13.88 15.74
N ASN A 153 -12.88 -14.26 15.68
CA ASN A 153 -11.80 -13.73 16.50
C ASN A 153 -11.17 -12.48 15.90
N LYS A 154 -10.19 -11.89 16.62
CA LYS A 154 -9.53 -10.62 16.30
C LYS A 154 -8.59 -10.67 15.09
N ALA A 155 -9.06 -11.13 13.94
CA ALA A 155 -8.32 -11.18 12.66
C ALA A 155 -7.67 -9.83 12.29
N GLY A 156 -8.30 -8.72 12.70
CA GLY A 156 -7.76 -7.38 12.48
C GLY A 156 -6.38 -7.17 13.10
N LEU A 157 -6.04 -7.80 14.23
CA LEU A 157 -4.72 -7.66 14.86
C LEU A 157 -3.58 -8.16 13.96
N ASN A 158 -3.80 -9.28 13.26
CA ASN A 158 -2.83 -9.81 12.31
C ASN A 158 -2.64 -8.84 11.14
N ILE A 159 -3.72 -8.23 10.63
CA ILE A 159 -3.66 -7.23 9.57
C ILE A 159 -2.87 -6.00 10.02
N LEU A 160 -3.11 -5.53 11.25
CA LEU A 160 -2.36 -4.41 11.86
C LEU A 160 -0.85 -4.69 11.94
N GLU A 161 -0.45 -5.94 12.17
CA GLU A 161 0.95 -6.32 12.23
C GLU A 161 1.57 -6.55 10.84
N ILE A 162 0.80 -7.07 9.88
CA ILE A 162 1.28 -7.39 8.53
C ILE A 162 1.67 -6.14 7.77
N VAL A 163 0.81 -5.12 7.75
CA VAL A 163 1.01 -3.89 6.96
C VAL A 163 2.37 -3.22 7.23
N PRO A 164 2.74 -2.87 8.47
CA PRO A 164 4.01 -2.20 8.74
C PRO A 164 5.24 -3.05 8.37
N ASN A 165 5.22 -4.34 8.72
CA ASN A 165 6.35 -5.25 8.45
C ASN A 165 6.53 -5.51 6.95
N MET A 166 5.43 -5.61 6.20
CA MET A 166 5.43 -5.74 4.76
C MET A 166 5.99 -4.48 4.09
N THR A 167 5.53 -3.29 4.51
CA THR A 167 6.04 -2.00 4.00
C THR A 167 7.54 -1.87 4.23
N ALA A 168 8.02 -2.14 5.44
CA ALA A 168 9.45 -2.09 5.75
C ALA A 168 10.27 -3.05 4.87
N ALA A 169 9.78 -4.28 4.66
CA ALA A 169 10.45 -5.26 3.81
C ALA A 169 10.49 -4.84 2.33
N VAL A 170 9.38 -4.33 1.78
CA VAL A 170 9.33 -3.87 0.39
C VAL A 170 10.22 -2.64 0.18
N THR A 171 10.25 -1.70 1.12
CA THR A 171 11.14 -0.52 1.04
C THR A 171 12.61 -0.92 0.91
N VAL A 172 13.08 -1.91 1.68
CA VAL A 172 14.46 -2.41 1.60
C VAL A 172 14.74 -3.07 0.24
N ILE A 173 13.80 -3.87 -0.27
CA ILE A 173 13.90 -4.49 -1.60
C ILE A 173 14.03 -3.41 -2.68
N ARG A 174 13.13 -2.42 -2.67
CA ARG A 174 13.13 -1.31 -3.64
C ARG A 174 14.42 -0.49 -3.61
N GLN A 175 14.94 -0.23 -2.41
CA GLN A 175 16.20 0.49 -2.25
C GLN A 175 17.36 -0.24 -2.93
N GLN A 176 17.45 -1.56 -2.78
CA GLN A 176 18.50 -2.33 -3.43
C GLN A 176 18.40 -2.36 -4.96
N TYR A 177 17.17 -2.37 -5.51
CA TYR A 177 16.98 -2.23 -6.96
C TYR A 177 17.42 -0.86 -7.47
N THR A 178 17.10 0.19 -6.71
CA THR A 178 17.54 1.57 -7.00
C THR A 178 19.06 1.68 -6.97
N ASP A 179 19.70 1.14 -5.94
CA ASP A 179 21.15 1.15 -5.78
C ASP A 179 21.87 0.37 -6.88
N ALA A 180 21.37 -0.82 -7.25
CA ALA A 180 21.91 -1.61 -8.35
C ALA A 180 21.75 -0.90 -9.71
N SER A 181 20.60 -0.26 -9.96
CA SER A 181 20.39 0.54 -11.16
C SER A 181 21.40 1.70 -11.25
N ASN A 182 21.57 2.43 -10.15
CA ASN A 182 22.51 3.56 -10.06
C ASN A 182 23.97 3.10 -10.20
N ALA A 183 24.34 1.96 -9.62
CA ALA A 183 25.67 1.38 -9.77
C ALA A 183 25.98 1.04 -11.24
N GLU A 184 25.03 0.45 -11.97
CA GLU A 184 25.19 0.12 -13.39
C GLU A 184 25.25 1.37 -14.29
N ARG A 185 24.49 2.43 -13.98
CA ARG A 185 24.64 3.73 -14.64
C ARG A 185 26.02 4.35 -14.41
N ASN A 186 26.48 4.36 -13.17
CA ASN A 186 27.79 4.90 -12.80
C ASN A 186 28.93 4.14 -13.48
N LYS A 187 28.81 2.81 -13.59
CA LYS A 187 29.76 1.95 -14.31
C LYS A 187 29.76 2.23 -15.82
N ALA A 188 28.60 2.36 -16.44
CA ALA A 188 28.47 2.72 -17.86
C ALA A 188 29.07 4.11 -18.13
N MET A 189 28.75 5.10 -17.29
CA MET A 189 29.29 6.46 -17.38
C MET A 189 30.82 6.49 -17.23
N LYS A 190 31.39 5.73 -16.29
CA LYS A 190 32.85 5.61 -16.13
C LYS A 190 33.52 5.02 -17.38
N ARG A 191 32.91 4.00 -18.00
CA ARG A 191 33.41 3.41 -19.26
C ARG A 191 33.36 4.43 -20.40
N TYR A 192 32.26 5.16 -20.53
CA TYR A 192 32.09 6.23 -21.49
C TYR A 192 33.18 7.31 -21.33
N MET A 193 33.39 7.82 -20.10
CA MET A 193 34.41 8.83 -19.82
C MET A 193 35.84 8.34 -20.12
N LYS A 194 36.14 7.07 -19.84
CA LYS A 194 37.44 6.46 -20.17
C LYS A 194 37.64 6.32 -21.68
N GLY A 195 36.59 5.96 -22.41
CA GLY A 195 36.59 5.88 -23.88
C GLY A 195 36.81 7.24 -24.52
N ARG A 196 36.12 8.28 -24.05
CA ARG A 196 36.26 9.66 -24.55
C ARG A 196 37.68 10.22 -24.41
N ARG A 197 38.41 9.87 -23.34
CA ARG A 197 39.82 10.25 -23.19
C ARG A 197 40.77 9.57 -24.18
N ARG A 198 40.38 8.42 -24.73
CA ARG A 198 41.20 7.66 -25.69
C ARG A 198 40.82 7.93 -27.15
N ALA A 199 39.56 8.26 -27.40
CA ALA A 199 39.05 8.58 -28.73
C ALA A 199 39.27 10.07 -29.06
N SER A 200 40.53 10.45 -29.30
CA SER A 200 40.87 11.71 -29.99
C SER A 200 40.74 11.58 -31.52
N ALA A 201 40.24 10.45 -32.04
CA ALA A 201 40.10 10.16 -33.46
C ALA A 201 38.68 9.67 -33.81
N GLY A 202 37.78 10.61 -34.06
CA GLY A 202 36.70 10.48 -35.05
C GLY A 202 35.56 9.45 -34.88
N LEU A 203 35.47 8.69 -33.79
CA LEU A 203 34.37 7.73 -33.60
C LEU A 203 33.12 8.40 -33.00
N SER A 204 32.06 8.47 -33.79
CA SER A 204 30.72 8.91 -33.36
C SER A 204 30.22 8.04 -32.20
N MET A 205 30.02 8.66 -31.04
CA MET A 205 29.40 8.01 -29.88
C MET A 205 27.92 8.43 -29.80
N ASP A 206 27.08 7.80 -30.63
CA ASP A 206 25.65 8.09 -30.70
C ASP A 206 24.82 7.42 -29.59
N SER A 207 25.46 6.74 -28.63
CA SER A 207 24.75 6.09 -27.51
C SER A 207 24.83 6.93 -26.23
N ASN A 208 23.67 7.35 -25.72
CA ASN A 208 23.56 8.03 -24.45
C ASN A 208 23.99 7.07 -23.31
N PRO A 209 25.07 7.35 -22.55
CA PRO A 209 25.55 6.46 -21.50
C PRO A 209 24.57 6.33 -20.32
N SER A 210 23.53 7.19 -20.24
CA SER A 210 22.50 7.08 -19.21
C SER A 210 21.48 5.96 -19.46
N THR A 211 21.37 5.49 -20.71
CA THR A 211 20.47 4.40 -21.10
C THR A 211 21.23 3.07 -21.19
N ASN A 212 21.52 2.47 -20.04
CA ASN A 212 22.07 1.11 -19.95
C ASN A 212 20.90 0.11 -19.82
N PRO A 213 20.77 -0.89 -20.71
CA PRO A 213 19.66 -1.86 -20.67
C PRO A 213 19.57 -2.62 -19.33
N LEU A 214 20.69 -2.83 -18.63
CA LEU A 214 20.69 -3.45 -17.30
C LEU A 214 20.07 -2.54 -16.24
N SER A 215 20.44 -1.25 -16.24
CA SER A 215 19.83 -0.27 -15.34
C SER A 215 18.33 -0.15 -15.61
N THR A 216 17.92 -0.03 -16.88
CA THR A 216 16.51 -0.02 -17.26
C THR A 216 15.79 -1.29 -16.81
N ARG A 217 16.43 -2.47 -16.86
CA ARG A 217 15.83 -3.71 -16.34
C ARG A 217 15.57 -3.64 -14.84
N PHE A 218 16.50 -3.11 -14.05
CA PHE A 218 16.31 -2.93 -12.61
C PHE A 218 15.20 -1.93 -12.31
N GLU A 219 15.11 -0.82 -13.05
CA GLU A 219 14.04 0.16 -12.89
C GLU A 219 12.68 -0.40 -13.25
N MET A 220 12.58 -1.13 -14.37
CA MET A 220 11.33 -1.77 -14.77
C MET A 220 10.90 -2.86 -13.79
N ALA A 221 11.85 -3.56 -13.14
CA ALA A 221 11.55 -4.49 -12.07
C ALA A 221 11.04 -3.75 -10.82
N ASN A 222 11.71 -2.68 -10.41
CA ASN A 222 11.30 -1.85 -9.27
C ASN A 222 9.90 -1.28 -9.48
N LEU A 223 9.61 -0.71 -10.67
CA LEU A 223 8.28 -0.21 -11.02
C LEU A 223 7.20 -1.30 -10.97
N LYS A 224 7.51 -2.54 -11.33
CA LYS A 224 6.56 -3.65 -11.22
C LYS A 224 6.28 -4.00 -9.76
N ILE A 225 7.31 -4.03 -8.91
CA ILE A 225 7.19 -4.24 -7.48
C ILE A 225 6.31 -3.14 -6.87
N ASP A 226 6.59 -1.88 -7.19
CA ASP A 226 5.84 -0.72 -6.70
C ASP A 226 4.35 -0.81 -7.05
N ASN A 227 4.03 -1.08 -8.31
CA ASN A 227 2.63 -1.18 -8.73
C ASN A 227 1.87 -2.29 -7.99
N VAL A 228 2.47 -3.47 -7.80
CA VAL A 228 1.82 -4.59 -7.09
C VAL A 228 1.76 -4.34 -5.58
N PHE A 229 2.75 -3.65 -5.03
CA PHE A 229 2.78 -3.26 -3.62
C PHE A 229 1.67 -2.25 -3.29
N GLU A 230 1.52 -1.18 -4.07
CA GLU A 230 0.45 -0.19 -3.89
C GLU A 230 -0.94 -0.84 -3.99
N ASP A 231 -1.10 -1.78 -4.93
CA ASP A 231 -2.31 -2.57 -5.09
C ASP A 231 -2.63 -3.39 -3.83
N LEU A 232 -1.62 -4.06 -3.26
CA LEU A 232 -1.76 -4.85 -2.05
C LEU A 232 -2.06 -3.99 -0.81
N VAL A 233 -1.38 -2.85 -0.65
CA VAL A 233 -1.63 -1.90 0.44
C VAL A 233 -3.07 -1.39 0.39
N GLY A 234 -3.59 -1.08 -0.80
CA GLY A 234 -4.98 -0.68 -0.97
C GLY A 234 -5.96 -1.76 -0.50
N VAL A 235 -5.77 -3.01 -0.95
CA VAL A 235 -6.66 -4.12 -0.60
C VAL A 235 -6.59 -4.48 0.89
N LEU A 236 -5.41 -4.40 1.50
CA LEU A 236 -5.22 -4.58 2.95
C LEU A 236 -5.88 -3.46 3.76
N GLY A 237 -5.77 -2.20 3.30
CA GLY A 237 -6.44 -1.07 3.93
C GLY A 237 -7.96 -1.19 3.89
N GLU A 238 -8.52 -1.61 2.75
CA GLU A 238 -9.95 -1.94 2.64
C GLU A 238 -10.36 -3.07 3.59
N CYS A 239 -9.53 -4.11 3.72
CA CYS A 239 -9.78 -5.22 4.62
C CYS A 239 -9.80 -4.80 6.10
N ASP A 240 -8.84 -3.98 6.51
CA ASP A 240 -8.78 -3.43 7.87
C ASP A 240 -10.02 -2.59 8.21
N ILE A 241 -10.46 -1.73 7.28
CA ILE A 241 -11.69 -0.94 7.43
C ILE A 241 -12.91 -1.85 7.59
N LEU A 242 -13.06 -2.86 6.72
CA LEU A 242 -14.17 -3.80 6.78
C LEU A 242 -14.20 -4.58 8.10
N ILE A 243 -13.05 -5.06 8.58
CA ILE A 243 -12.97 -5.74 9.88
C ILE A 243 -13.34 -4.77 11.01
N GLY A 244 -12.85 -3.52 10.98
CA GLY A 244 -13.18 -2.51 11.98
C GLY A 244 -14.68 -2.21 12.03
N GLN A 245 -15.31 -2.07 10.87
CA GLN A 245 -16.77 -1.90 10.75
C GLN A 245 -17.53 -3.11 11.32
N ALA A 246 -17.07 -4.32 11.02
CA ALA A 246 -17.66 -5.55 11.55
C ALA A 246 -17.61 -5.61 13.08
N LEU A 247 -16.45 -5.25 13.66
CA LEU A 247 -16.25 -5.23 15.11
C LEU A 247 -17.11 -4.19 15.82
N ARG A 248 -17.48 -3.11 15.13
CA ARG A 248 -18.42 -2.09 15.64
C ARG A 248 -19.89 -2.46 15.45
N GLY A 249 -20.18 -3.52 14.68
CA GLY A 249 -21.55 -3.90 14.32
C GLY A 249 -22.13 -3.09 13.15
N ASP A 250 -21.31 -2.28 12.47
CA ASP A 250 -21.75 -1.41 11.36
C ASP A 250 -22.17 -2.23 10.12
N LEU A 251 -21.70 -3.48 10.01
CA LEU A 251 -22.04 -4.39 8.90
C LEU A 251 -23.36 -5.16 9.09
N GLY A 252 -24.09 -4.92 10.19
CA GLY A 252 -25.37 -5.59 10.47
C GLY A 252 -25.20 -7.05 10.88
N VAL A 253 -25.77 -7.98 10.10
CA VAL A 253 -25.82 -9.41 10.47
C VAL A 253 -24.41 -10.02 10.44
N ILE A 254 -24.03 -10.70 11.52
CA ILE A 254 -22.69 -11.28 11.73
C ILE A 254 -22.27 -12.20 10.56
N ALA A 255 -23.19 -13.02 10.06
CA ALA A 255 -22.91 -13.96 8.98
C ALA A 255 -22.55 -13.27 7.65
N SER A 256 -23.24 -12.20 7.27
CA SER A 256 -22.92 -11.45 6.03
C SER A 256 -21.59 -10.73 6.17
N ALA A 257 -21.34 -10.11 7.32
CA ALA A 257 -20.06 -9.46 7.63
C ALA A 257 -18.88 -10.45 7.49
N GLN A 258 -19.02 -11.63 8.08
CA GLN A 258 -17.99 -12.67 8.04
C GLN A 258 -17.68 -13.14 6.61
N ILE A 259 -18.71 -13.38 5.78
CA ILE A 259 -18.53 -13.78 4.38
C ILE A 259 -17.77 -12.69 3.62
N THR A 260 -18.13 -11.42 3.79
CA THR A 260 -17.45 -10.30 3.13
C THR A 260 -15.99 -10.17 3.57
N ILE A 261 -15.70 -10.32 4.86
CA ILE A 261 -14.31 -10.30 5.38
C ILE A 261 -13.50 -11.45 4.77
N LEU A 262 -14.03 -12.67 4.75
CA LEU A 262 -13.33 -13.84 4.20
C LEU A 262 -13.05 -13.70 2.70
N GLN A 263 -13.99 -13.10 1.95
CA GLN A 263 -13.78 -12.76 0.56
C GLN A 263 -12.66 -11.73 0.40
N GLN A 264 -12.65 -10.68 1.21
CA GLN A 264 -11.60 -9.65 1.16
C GLN A 264 -10.23 -10.21 1.55
N LEU A 265 -10.14 -11.05 2.59
CA LEU A 265 -8.89 -11.72 2.97
C LEU A 265 -8.37 -12.64 1.87
N THR A 266 -9.26 -13.29 1.12
CA THR A 266 -8.87 -14.10 -0.05
C THR A 266 -8.27 -13.22 -1.17
N LEU A 267 -8.80 -12.01 -1.37
CA LEU A 267 -8.20 -11.06 -2.31
C LEU A 267 -6.85 -10.54 -1.82
N CYS A 268 -6.74 -10.22 -0.53
CA CYS A 268 -5.46 -9.85 0.08
C CYS A 268 -4.42 -10.93 -0.18
N ALA A 269 -4.77 -12.20 0.05
CA ALA A 269 -3.88 -13.34 -0.19
C ALA A 269 -3.42 -13.42 -1.65
N ASN A 270 -4.33 -13.27 -2.61
CA ASN A 270 -3.99 -13.31 -4.04
C ASN A 270 -3.07 -12.16 -4.48
N GLU A 271 -3.30 -10.94 -3.99
CA GLU A 271 -2.42 -9.79 -4.28
C GLU A 271 -1.07 -9.93 -3.56
N TYR A 272 -1.06 -10.52 -2.37
CA TYR A 272 0.17 -10.83 -1.63
C TYR A 272 1.02 -11.88 -2.38
N ASP A 273 0.38 -12.94 -2.88
CA ASP A 273 1.05 -13.95 -3.71
C ASP A 273 1.56 -13.36 -5.03
N SER A 274 0.82 -12.39 -5.59
CA SER A 274 1.27 -11.61 -6.75
C SER A 274 2.52 -10.79 -6.44
N LEU A 275 2.60 -10.15 -5.26
CA LEU A 275 3.79 -9.43 -4.82
C LEU A 275 5.00 -10.37 -4.68
N ILE A 276 4.84 -11.49 -3.96
CA ILE A 276 5.91 -12.48 -3.76
C ILE A 276 6.40 -13.01 -5.12
N ARG A 277 5.50 -13.24 -6.08
CA ARG A 277 5.85 -13.75 -7.41
C ARG A 277 6.66 -12.76 -8.24
N VAL A 278 6.41 -11.46 -8.11
CA VAL A 278 7.15 -10.42 -8.85
C VAL A 278 8.56 -10.22 -8.30
N ILE A 279 8.77 -10.49 -7.02
CA ILE A 279 10.07 -10.38 -6.35
C ILE A 279 10.89 -11.66 -6.63
N PRO A 280 12.06 -11.58 -7.28
CA PRO A 280 12.87 -12.76 -7.53
C PRO A 280 13.50 -13.29 -6.24
N GLU A 281 13.60 -14.61 -6.11
CA GLU A 281 14.16 -15.24 -4.90
C GLU A 281 15.63 -14.92 -4.65
N LYS A 282 16.39 -14.65 -5.73
CA LYS A 282 17.82 -14.32 -5.65
C LYS A 282 18.06 -12.97 -6.29
N PHE A 283 18.63 -12.05 -5.52
CA PHE A 283 19.15 -10.79 -6.05
C PHE A 283 20.56 -11.02 -6.62
N SER A 284 20.71 -10.88 -7.94
CA SER A 284 22.00 -11.03 -8.61
C SER A 284 22.49 -9.69 -9.15
N ALA A 285 23.13 -8.89 -8.29
CA ALA A 285 23.95 -7.76 -8.73
C ALA A 285 25.33 -8.30 -9.14
N LYS A 286 25.44 -8.84 -10.35
CA LYS A 286 26.73 -9.23 -10.95
C LYS A 286 27.26 -8.11 -11.84
#